data_AF-A0A8B8MGR9-F1
#
_entry.id   AF-A0A8B8MGR9-F1
#
_cell.length_a   1.000
_cell.length_b   1.000
_cell.length_c   1.000
_cell.angle_alpha   90.00
_cell.angle_beta   90.00
_cell.angle_gamma   90.00
#
_symmetry.space_group_name_H-M   'P 1'
#
loop_
_entity.id
_entity.type
_entity.pdbx_description
1 polymer ?
#
loop_
_entity_poly.entity_id
_entity_poly.type
_entity_poly.pdbx_seq_one_letter_code
_entity_poly.pdbx_strand_id
1 'polypeptide(L)'
;MCNRVAISSMDASSLISNKKHRNPHDREGKNESGIRICDLPDPILQLIISSLPTKEAVRTSVLSKRWEYLWMGISKIKLREGAPEKRQQFVDFVRRLLVDCDCSNLTKFSLSCKVGDGASEVNEWLRGFINPQIQELNLSFEGIEEPLVFPDHLFACATLTKFELSMQHIFKLPSSILFESLRILSLVYITFPDYSSTQRLFSGCPSLEELSLVNCNWVNVESVCISSPVLQKLMITEWREEDDDKFDEDDDIGGQNVSNCCNVVIVGTNLKSFSYDGHFCNDYFLYSSTSVINASIEVHALDFSDEDWESDVGYSVFKLLKALSNVERLSISEIALLAIDSTASLLGYLPLFCNLAELEVSGAASPIRLSCEAMLTILRNSPCLQVVHFHMFVINNAGRGLSA
;
A
#
# COMPACT_ATOMS: atom_id res chain seq x y z
N MET A 1 19.64 9.10 -40.69
CA MET A 1 18.26 9.43 -41.13
C MET A 1 17.32 9.20 -39.97
N CYS A 2 17.18 10.19 -39.09
CA CYS A 2 16.07 10.26 -38.13
C CYS A 2 15.24 11.47 -38.62
N ASN A 3 14.20 11.21 -39.41
CA ASN A 3 13.23 12.20 -39.87
C ASN A 3 11.93 11.48 -40.28
N ARG A 4 10.81 11.92 -39.72
CA ARG A 4 9.55 11.98 -40.46
C ARG A 4 8.87 13.31 -40.18
N VAL A 5 8.48 13.96 -41.27
CA VAL A 5 7.60 15.13 -41.32
C VAL A 5 6.15 14.64 -41.40
N ALA A 6 5.30 15.35 -40.67
CA ALA A 6 3.84 15.48 -40.77
C ALA A 6 2.95 14.25 -40.45
N ILE A 7 2.25 14.36 -39.32
CA ILE A 7 0.81 14.10 -39.25
C ILE A 7 0.17 15.41 -38.76
N SER A 8 -0.67 16.02 -39.59
CA SER A 8 -1.50 17.18 -39.27
C SER A 8 -2.91 16.74 -38.91
N SER A 9 -3.36 16.99 -37.68
CA SER A 9 -4.46 17.92 -37.40
C SER A 9 -4.69 18.02 -35.88
N MET A 10 -4.40 19.20 -35.33
CA MET A 10 -5.31 20.01 -34.50
C MET A 10 -4.55 21.24 -34.01
N ASP A 11 -5.18 22.38 -34.22
CA ASP A 11 -4.61 23.73 -34.22
C ASP A 11 -4.03 24.19 -32.88
N ALA A 12 -2.91 24.94 -32.98
CA ALA A 12 -2.63 26.09 -32.13
C ALA A 12 -1.67 27.04 -32.87
N SER A 13 -2.27 28.08 -33.44
CA SER A 13 -1.73 29.36 -33.90
C SER A 13 -0.35 29.77 -33.34
N SER A 14 0.67 29.83 -34.22
CA SER A 14 1.66 30.93 -34.31
C SER A 14 2.71 30.61 -35.39
N LEU A 15 2.37 30.92 -36.65
CA LEU A 15 3.32 30.85 -37.76
C LEU A 15 4.22 32.10 -37.75
N ILE A 16 5.44 31.97 -37.22
CA ILE A 16 6.53 32.90 -37.51
C ILE A 16 7.18 32.47 -38.83
N SER A 17 7.32 33.43 -39.74
CA SER A 17 7.74 33.27 -41.13
C SER A 17 9.11 32.59 -41.30
N ASN A 18 9.17 31.51 -42.07
CA ASN A 18 10.41 30.95 -42.60
C ASN A 18 10.85 31.71 -43.86
N LYS A 19 11.78 32.66 -43.73
CA LYS A 19 12.59 33.13 -44.86
C LYS A 19 13.88 32.30 -44.94
N LYS A 20 13.96 31.47 -45.99
CA LYS A 20 15.18 30.81 -46.48
C LYS A 20 16.23 31.87 -46.82
N HIS A 21 17.32 31.92 -46.07
CA HIS A 21 18.61 32.42 -46.58
C HIS A 21 19.62 31.29 -46.52
N ARG A 22 19.99 30.78 -47.70
CA ARG A 22 21.21 29.99 -47.90
C ARG A 22 22.37 30.97 -48.01
N ASN A 23 23.40 30.80 -47.20
CA ASN A 23 24.76 31.22 -47.54
C ASN A 23 25.69 30.03 -47.32
N PRO A 24 26.53 29.67 -48.31
CA PRO A 24 27.59 28.69 -48.16
C PRO A 24 28.87 29.43 -47.73
N HIS A 25 29.54 28.97 -46.67
CA HIS A 25 31.01 28.93 -46.58
C HIS A 25 31.45 28.34 -45.23
N ASP A 26 32.12 27.19 -45.35
CA ASP A 26 33.24 26.69 -44.56
C ASP A 26 33.33 27.03 -43.08
N ARG A 27 33.13 26.00 -42.24
CA ARG A 27 34.08 25.62 -41.20
C ARG A 27 34.11 24.11 -41.03
N GLU A 28 35.25 23.51 -41.34
CA GLU A 28 35.68 22.21 -40.84
C GLU A 28 35.59 22.22 -39.31
N GLY A 29 34.51 21.66 -38.79
CA GLY A 29 34.32 21.36 -37.37
C GLY A 29 34.51 19.87 -37.18
N LYS A 30 35.54 19.49 -36.40
CA LYS A 30 35.78 18.15 -35.87
C LYS A 30 34.48 17.34 -35.75
N ASN A 31 34.40 16.23 -36.49
CA ASN A 31 33.45 15.18 -36.21
C ASN A 31 33.82 14.60 -34.83
N GLU A 32 33.31 15.21 -33.75
CA GLU A 32 33.01 14.44 -32.56
C GLU A 32 32.01 13.39 -33.00
N SER A 33 32.50 12.17 -33.20
CA SER A 33 31.70 10.98 -33.41
C SER A 33 30.97 10.66 -32.11
N GLY A 34 30.09 11.57 -31.68
CA GLY A 34 29.15 11.31 -30.62
C GLY A 34 28.21 10.23 -31.11
N ILE A 35 28.18 9.11 -30.40
CA ILE A 35 27.22 8.03 -30.65
C ILE A 35 25.83 8.65 -30.57
N ARG A 36 25.08 8.63 -31.68
CA ARG A 36 23.71 9.13 -31.66
C ARG A 36 22.84 8.07 -31.03
N ILE A 37 21.80 8.49 -30.30
CA ILE A 37 20.84 7.55 -29.71
C ILE A 37 20.20 6.64 -30.78
N CYS A 38 20.00 7.14 -32.00
CA CYS A 38 19.50 6.37 -33.14
C CYS A 38 20.43 5.20 -33.56
N ASP A 39 21.70 5.22 -33.15
CA ASP A 39 22.72 4.21 -33.51
C ASP A 39 22.84 3.09 -32.45
N LEU A 40 22.16 3.20 -31.31
CA LEU A 40 22.14 2.17 -30.28
C LEU A 40 21.35 0.93 -30.73
N PRO A 41 21.72 -0.29 -30.31
CA PRO A 41 20.94 -1.52 -30.53
C PRO A 41 19.54 -1.48 -29.88
N ASP A 42 18.58 -2.23 -30.45
CA ASP A 42 17.20 -2.30 -29.94
C ASP A 42 17.11 -2.66 -28.44
N PRO A 43 17.89 -3.62 -27.90
CA PRO A 43 17.85 -3.93 -26.48
C PRO A 43 18.19 -2.74 -25.58
N ILE A 44 19.13 -1.88 -26.00
CA ILE A 44 19.50 -0.68 -25.24
C ILE A 44 18.39 0.37 -25.33
N LEU A 45 17.78 0.54 -26.50
CA LEU A 45 16.66 1.46 -26.68
C LEU A 45 15.43 1.02 -25.87
N GLN A 46 15.13 -0.28 -25.82
CA GLN A 46 14.07 -0.83 -24.95
C GLN A 46 14.37 -0.57 -23.48
N LEU A 47 15.63 -0.71 -23.03
CA LEU A 47 16.02 -0.38 -21.67
C LEU A 47 15.76 1.11 -21.36
N ILE A 48 16.12 2.00 -22.29
CA ILE A 48 15.84 3.44 -22.15
C ILE A 48 14.32 3.68 -22.06
N ILE A 49 13.53 3.14 -22.98
CA ILE A 49 12.07 3.32 -23.01
C ILE A 49 11.41 2.77 -21.74
N SER A 50 11.81 1.58 -21.28
CA SER A 50 11.28 0.94 -20.07
C SER A 50 11.58 1.71 -18.78
N SER A 51 12.58 2.59 -18.83
CA SER A 51 12.94 3.48 -17.72
C SER A 51 12.10 4.77 -17.69
N LEU A 52 11.38 5.08 -18.76
CA LEU A 52 10.53 6.28 -18.85
C LEU A 52 9.16 6.04 -18.21
N PRO A 53 8.50 7.10 -17.69
CA PRO A 53 7.08 7.04 -17.37
C PRO A 53 6.27 6.61 -18.60
N THR A 54 5.19 5.82 -18.42
CA THR A 54 4.42 5.24 -19.54
C THR A 54 3.98 6.26 -20.59
N LYS A 55 3.53 7.46 -20.18
CA LYS A 55 3.16 8.53 -21.12
C LYS A 55 4.34 9.02 -21.95
N GLU A 56 5.53 9.14 -21.36
CA GLU A 56 6.74 9.55 -22.07
C GLU A 56 7.29 8.42 -22.95
N ALA A 57 7.21 7.17 -22.49
CA ALA A 57 7.54 5.99 -23.30
C ALA A 57 6.71 5.95 -24.59
N VAL A 58 5.38 6.12 -24.48
CA VAL A 58 4.48 6.20 -25.65
C VAL A 58 4.83 7.39 -26.55
N ARG A 59 5.17 8.56 -25.97
CA ARG A 59 5.60 9.74 -26.75
C ARG A 59 6.86 9.50 -27.57
N THR A 60 7.72 8.55 -27.19
CA THR A 60 8.91 8.25 -28.02
C THR A 60 8.55 7.67 -29.40
N SER A 61 7.33 7.16 -29.58
CA SER A 61 6.82 6.66 -30.86
C SER A 61 6.94 7.67 -32.01
N VAL A 62 6.85 8.98 -31.73
CA VAL A 62 6.92 10.02 -32.77
C VAL A 62 8.34 10.28 -33.27
N LEU A 63 9.37 9.76 -32.59
CA LEU A 63 10.77 10.00 -32.94
C LEU A 63 11.17 9.31 -34.24
N SER A 64 10.69 8.09 -34.46
CA SER A 64 10.84 7.35 -35.72
C SER A 64 10.02 6.05 -35.70
N LYS A 65 9.82 5.44 -36.87
CA LYS A 65 9.20 4.11 -37.00
C LYS A 65 9.84 3.03 -36.11
N ARG A 66 11.16 3.12 -35.88
CA ARG A 66 11.86 2.16 -35.03
C ARG A 66 11.37 2.26 -33.59
N TRP A 67 11.27 3.48 -33.06
CA TRP A 67 10.79 3.73 -31.70
C TRP A 67 9.30 3.42 -31.55
N GLU A 68 8.50 3.61 -32.60
CA GLU A 68 7.09 3.19 -32.67
C GLU A 68 6.90 1.69 -32.36
N TYR A 69 7.78 0.80 -32.83
CA TYR A 69 7.69 -0.63 -32.49
C TYR A 69 8.28 -0.95 -31.12
N LEU A 70 9.34 -0.25 -30.72
CA LEU A 70 10.04 -0.58 -29.47
C LEU A 70 9.22 -0.26 -28.22
N TRP A 71 8.39 0.78 -28.25
CA TRP A 71 7.54 1.10 -27.10
C TRP A 71 6.38 0.10 -26.91
N MET A 72 5.95 -0.61 -27.97
CA MET A 72 4.84 -1.57 -27.87
C MET A 72 5.16 -2.78 -26.98
N GLY A 73 6.44 -3.10 -26.79
CA GLY A 73 6.92 -4.21 -25.96
C GLY A 73 7.38 -3.81 -24.56
N ILE A 74 6.81 -2.76 -23.96
CA ILE A 74 7.20 -2.34 -22.62
C ILE A 74 6.81 -3.37 -21.55
N SER A 75 7.75 -3.66 -20.66
CA SER A 75 7.54 -4.62 -19.55
C SER A 75 6.95 -3.99 -18.29
N LYS A 76 6.76 -2.66 -18.27
CA LYS A 76 6.25 -1.89 -17.14
C LYS A 76 5.26 -0.82 -17.57
N ILE A 77 4.07 -0.84 -16.99
CA ILE A 77 3.02 0.15 -17.21
C ILE A 77 2.58 0.73 -15.86
N LYS A 78 2.57 2.07 -15.76
CA LYS A 78 2.04 2.80 -14.61
C LYS A 78 1.02 3.83 -15.09
N LEU A 79 -0.22 3.62 -14.72
CA LEU A 79 -1.37 4.44 -15.06
C LEU A 79 -1.88 5.08 -13.77
N ARG A 80 -1.87 6.41 -13.73
CA ARG A 80 -2.51 7.17 -12.67
C ARG A 80 -3.44 8.18 -13.32
N GLU A 81 -4.69 8.10 -12.93
CA GLU A 81 -5.67 9.11 -13.26
C GLU A 81 -5.28 10.44 -12.64
N GLY A 82 -5.41 11.51 -13.42
CA GLY A 82 -5.15 12.86 -12.96
C GLY A 82 -6.40 13.49 -12.37
N ALA A 83 -6.53 14.79 -12.59
CA ALA A 83 -7.69 15.55 -12.14
C ALA A 83 -8.99 15.10 -12.86
N PRO A 84 -10.15 15.17 -12.18
CA PRO A 84 -11.44 14.64 -12.68
C PRO A 84 -11.83 15.15 -14.07
N GLU A 85 -11.53 16.41 -14.39
CA GLU A 85 -11.83 17.02 -15.68
C GLU A 85 -11.08 16.38 -16.87
N LYS A 86 -10.07 15.55 -16.59
CA LYS A 86 -9.30 14.80 -17.59
C LYS A 86 -9.66 13.31 -17.64
N ARG A 87 -10.72 12.86 -16.96
CA ARG A 87 -11.21 11.47 -16.95
C ARG A 87 -11.29 10.89 -18.35
N GLN A 88 -11.99 11.57 -19.26
CA GLN A 88 -12.20 11.04 -20.61
C GLN A 88 -10.88 10.88 -21.38
N GLN A 89 -9.96 11.84 -21.24
CA GLN A 89 -8.63 11.76 -21.86
C GLN A 89 -7.82 10.58 -21.30
N PHE A 90 -7.96 10.30 -20.00
CA PHE A 90 -7.35 9.14 -19.38
C PHE A 90 -7.95 7.84 -19.92
N VAL A 91 -9.28 7.71 -19.93
CA VAL A 91 -9.99 6.55 -20.48
C VAL A 91 -9.58 6.29 -21.94
N ASP A 92 -9.59 7.33 -22.78
CA ASP A 92 -9.21 7.20 -24.20
C ASP A 92 -7.73 6.88 -24.38
N PHE A 93 -6.88 7.31 -23.46
CA PHE A 93 -5.47 6.92 -23.44
C PHE A 93 -5.30 5.45 -23.08
N VAL A 94 -5.97 4.98 -22.01
CA VAL A 94 -5.90 3.58 -21.57
C VAL A 94 -6.47 2.63 -22.63
N ARG A 95 -7.60 3.00 -23.25
CA ARG A 95 -8.20 2.22 -24.35
C ARG A 95 -7.25 2.09 -25.54
N ARG A 96 -6.61 3.18 -25.96
CA ARG A 96 -5.58 3.13 -27.02
C ARG A 96 -4.38 2.30 -26.61
N LEU A 97 -3.91 2.45 -25.38
CA LEU A 97 -2.80 1.67 -24.86
C LEU A 97 -3.07 0.17 -24.90
N LEU A 98 -4.28 -0.27 -24.56
CA LEU A 98 -4.67 -1.69 -24.66
C LEU A 98 -4.66 -2.24 -26.08
N VAL A 99 -4.97 -1.40 -27.07
CA VAL A 99 -4.99 -1.79 -28.49
C VAL A 99 -3.58 -1.82 -29.08
N ASP A 100 -2.76 -0.84 -28.73
CA ASP A 100 -1.47 -0.60 -29.37
C ASP A 100 -0.31 -1.31 -28.65
N CYS A 101 -0.43 -1.64 -27.36
CA CYS A 101 0.63 -2.24 -26.56
C CYS A 101 0.50 -3.77 -26.50
N ASP A 102 1.61 -4.48 -26.73
CA ASP A 102 1.69 -5.91 -26.45
C ASP A 102 1.90 -6.14 -24.95
N CYS A 103 0.80 -6.36 -24.24
CA CYS A 103 0.80 -6.58 -22.79
C CYS A 103 1.20 -8.00 -22.38
N SER A 104 1.54 -8.89 -23.33
CA SER A 104 1.92 -10.29 -23.02
C SER A 104 3.23 -10.41 -22.24
N ASN A 105 4.12 -9.42 -22.38
CA ASN A 105 5.41 -9.36 -21.68
C ASN A 105 5.40 -8.43 -20.47
N LEU A 106 4.22 -7.98 -20.03
CA LEU A 106 4.10 -7.03 -18.94
C LEU A 106 4.40 -7.71 -17.59
N THR A 107 5.50 -7.31 -16.96
CA THR A 107 5.94 -7.85 -15.67
C THR A 107 5.52 -6.98 -14.49
N LYS A 108 5.29 -5.68 -14.72
CA LYS A 108 4.91 -4.72 -13.67
C LYS A 108 3.75 -3.85 -14.13
N PHE A 109 2.65 -3.89 -13.40
CA PHE A 109 1.46 -3.12 -13.71
C PHE A 109 0.99 -2.34 -12.49
N SER A 110 0.74 -1.05 -12.70
CA SER A 110 0.14 -0.20 -11.69
C SER A 110 -1.00 0.62 -12.28
N LEU A 111 -2.16 0.58 -11.62
CA LEU A 111 -3.36 1.33 -11.99
C LEU A 111 -3.93 2.03 -10.75
N SER A 112 -4.10 3.35 -10.85
CA SER A 112 -4.74 4.17 -9.84
C SER A 112 -5.79 5.05 -10.52
N CYS A 113 -7.06 4.86 -10.16
CA CYS A 113 -8.17 5.61 -10.75
C CYS A 113 -9.43 5.59 -9.87
N LYS A 114 -10.30 6.58 -10.09
CA LYS A 114 -11.68 6.54 -9.60
C LYS A 114 -12.50 5.56 -10.44
N VAL A 115 -13.35 4.78 -9.80
CA VAL A 115 -14.23 3.81 -10.47
C VAL A 115 -15.58 4.45 -10.80
N GLY A 116 -16.30 4.96 -9.80
CA GLY A 116 -17.67 5.46 -9.96
C GLY A 116 -18.60 4.37 -10.49
N ASP A 117 -19.42 4.76 -11.46
CA ASP A 117 -20.27 3.88 -12.28
C ASP A 117 -19.49 3.11 -13.36
N GLY A 118 -18.21 3.42 -13.57
CA GLY A 118 -17.35 2.86 -14.63
C GLY A 118 -16.70 1.50 -14.30
N ALA A 119 -17.35 0.65 -13.50
CA ALA A 119 -16.80 -0.64 -13.10
C ALA A 119 -16.52 -1.56 -14.30
N SER A 120 -17.38 -1.50 -15.33
CA SER A 120 -17.25 -2.30 -16.55
C SER A 120 -15.95 -2.00 -17.30
N GLU A 121 -15.60 -0.72 -17.43
CA GLU A 121 -14.39 -0.25 -18.09
C GLU A 121 -13.14 -0.66 -17.34
N VAL A 122 -13.16 -0.52 -16.00
CA VAL A 122 -12.04 -0.94 -15.15
C VAL A 122 -11.82 -2.45 -15.24
N ASN A 123 -12.90 -3.24 -15.25
CA ASN A 123 -12.82 -4.70 -15.42
C ASN A 123 -12.17 -5.09 -16.76
N GLU A 124 -12.51 -4.39 -17.85
CA GLU A 124 -11.85 -4.59 -19.16
C GLU A 124 -10.36 -4.23 -19.10
N TRP A 125 -9.98 -3.17 -18.38
CA TRP A 125 -8.57 -2.83 -18.20
C TRP A 125 -7.82 -3.89 -17.40
N LEU A 126 -8.41 -4.37 -16.31
CA LEU A 126 -7.84 -5.45 -15.50
C LEU A 126 -7.60 -6.71 -16.34
N ARG A 127 -8.60 -7.10 -17.15
CA ARG A 127 -8.49 -8.26 -18.06
C ARG A 127 -7.41 -8.08 -19.13
N GLY A 128 -7.25 -6.86 -19.65
CA GLY A 128 -6.28 -6.59 -20.72
C GLY A 128 -4.83 -6.49 -20.23
N PHE A 129 -4.59 -5.89 -19.06
CA PHE A 129 -3.22 -5.66 -18.57
C PHE A 129 -2.70 -6.79 -17.67
N ILE A 130 -3.56 -7.42 -16.86
CA ILE A 130 -3.13 -8.51 -15.98
C ILE A 130 -2.95 -9.76 -16.82
N ASN A 131 -1.70 -10.14 -17.04
CA ASN A 131 -1.32 -11.33 -17.81
C ASN A 131 -0.63 -12.35 -16.88
N PRO A 132 -0.46 -13.62 -17.31
CA PRO A 132 0.13 -14.67 -16.46
C PRO A 132 1.62 -14.48 -16.08
N GLN A 133 2.35 -13.56 -16.70
CA GLN A 133 3.76 -13.24 -16.42
C GLN A 133 3.93 -12.04 -15.47
N ILE A 134 2.84 -11.54 -14.89
CA ILE A 134 2.87 -10.38 -14.00
C ILE A 134 3.60 -10.73 -12.69
N GLN A 135 4.61 -9.93 -12.34
CA GLN A 135 5.43 -10.12 -11.15
C GLN A 135 5.08 -9.12 -10.04
N GLU A 136 4.74 -7.89 -10.41
CA GLU A 136 4.34 -6.84 -9.48
C GLU A 136 3.04 -6.19 -9.94
N LEU A 137 2.03 -6.23 -9.08
CA LEU A 137 0.71 -5.67 -9.32
C LEU A 137 0.37 -4.66 -8.22
N ASN A 138 0.09 -3.41 -8.59
CA ASN A 138 -0.34 -2.36 -7.66
C ASN A 138 -1.64 -1.72 -8.17
N LEU A 139 -2.72 -1.88 -7.43
CA LEU A 139 -4.05 -1.42 -7.82
C LEU A 139 -4.64 -0.53 -6.73
N SER A 140 -5.13 0.64 -7.12
CA SER A 140 -5.73 1.62 -6.21
C SER A 140 -7.01 2.18 -6.82
N PHE A 141 -8.13 1.89 -6.17
CA PHE A 141 -9.46 2.22 -6.67
C PHE A 141 -10.25 3.01 -5.63
N GLU A 142 -10.87 4.10 -6.08
CA GLU A 142 -11.66 5.01 -5.24
C GLU A 142 -13.10 5.13 -5.76
N GLY A 143 -14.05 5.35 -4.85
CA GLY A 143 -15.46 5.55 -5.18
C GLY A 143 -16.07 4.39 -5.96
N ILE A 144 -15.92 3.16 -5.45
CA ILE A 144 -16.47 1.95 -6.08
C ILE A 144 -17.94 1.84 -5.70
N GLU A 145 -18.84 1.92 -6.69
CA GLU A 145 -20.28 1.70 -6.49
C GLU A 145 -20.66 0.23 -6.74
N GLU A 146 -20.00 -0.42 -7.71
CA GLU A 146 -20.22 -1.82 -8.07
C GLU A 146 -18.96 -2.67 -7.88
N PRO A 147 -19.09 -3.95 -7.45
CA PRO A 147 -17.95 -4.83 -7.23
C PRO A 147 -17.11 -5.05 -8.50
N LEU A 148 -15.79 -4.83 -8.39
CA LEU A 148 -14.84 -5.14 -9.45
C LEU A 148 -14.65 -6.66 -9.64
N VAL A 149 -14.40 -7.05 -10.89
CA VAL A 149 -14.16 -8.45 -11.30
C VAL A 149 -12.71 -8.59 -11.75
N PHE A 150 -11.91 -9.21 -10.89
CA PHE A 150 -10.53 -9.56 -11.21
C PHE A 150 -10.49 -10.79 -12.13
N PRO A 151 -9.53 -10.88 -13.05
CA PRO A 151 -9.41 -12.04 -13.93
C PRO A 151 -8.97 -13.28 -13.13
N ASP A 152 -9.60 -14.43 -13.40
CA ASP A 152 -9.39 -15.66 -12.61
C ASP A 152 -7.92 -16.12 -12.58
N HIS A 153 -7.19 -15.94 -13.69
CA HIS A 153 -5.78 -16.34 -13.78
C HIS A 153 -4.86 -15.51 -12.88
N LEU A 154 -5.31 -14.34 -12.36
CA LEU A 154 -4.57 -13.60 -11.35
C LEU A 154 -4.32 -14.47 -10.12
N PHE A 155 -5.35 -15.17 -9.65
CA PHE A 155 -5.33 -15.94 -8.41
C PHE A 155 -4.57 -17.27 -8.51
N ALA A 156 -4.08 -17.61 -9.70
CA ALA A 156 -3.19 -18.74 -9.96
C ALA A 156 -1.87 -18.29 -10.62
N CYS A 157 -1.53 -17.00 -10.51
CA CYS A 157 -0.35 -16.45 -11.16
C CYS A 157 0.92 -16.86 -10.40
N ALA A 158 1.64 -17.84 -10.95
CA ALA A 158 2.86 -18.37 -10.36
C ALA A 158 4.06 -17.40 -10.38
N THR A 159 3.98 -16.32 -11.18
CA THR A 159 5.06 -15.32 -11.30
C THR A 159 4.88 -14.11 -10.38
N LEU A 160 3.68 -13.94 -9.80
CA LEU A 160 3.35 -12.78 -8.96
C LEU A 160 4.12 -12.84 -7.64
N THR A 161 5.01 -11.87 -7.42
CA THR A 161 5.85 -11.76 -6.21
C THR A 161 5.40 -10.66 -5.28
N LYS A 162 4.73 -9.63 -5.80
CA LYS A 162 4.23 -8.48 -5.04
C LYS A 162 2.83 -8.10 -5.50
N PHE A 163 1.89 -8.06 -4.57
CA PHE A 163 0.52 -7.62 -4.81
C PHE A 163 0.11 -6.56 -3.80
N GLU A 164 -0.20 -5.37 -4.29
CA GLU A 164 -0.74 -4.26 -3.50
C GLU A 164 -2.13 -3.91 -4.03
N LEU A 165 -3.13 -3.93 -3.16
CA LEU A 165 -4.52 -3.61 -3.49
C LEU A 165 -5.07 -2.62 -2.47
N SER A 166 -5.54 -1.47 -2.95
CA SER A 166 -6.23 -0.45 -2.19
C SER A 166 -7.61 -0.22 -2.77
N MET A 167 -8.66 -0.55 -2.03
CA MET A 167 -10.05 -0.31 -2.43
C MET A 167 -10.96 -0.36 -1.21
N GLN A 168 -11.82 0.64 -1.04
CA GLN A 168 -12.85 0.66 0.01
C GLN A 168 -14.10 -0.10 -0.44
N HIS A 169 -13.96 -1.42 -0.64
CA HIS A 169 -15.05 -2.27 -1.09
C HIS A 169 -14.77 -3.75 -0.79
N ILE A 170 -15.79 -4.60 -0.92
CA ILE A 170 -15.69 -6.06 -0.84
C ILE A 170 -14.71 -6.60 -1.89
N PHE A 171 -13.71 -7.36 -1.44
CA PHE A 171 -12.79 -8.08 -2.31
C PHE A 171 -13.30 -9.50 -2.58
N LYS A 172 -13.91 -9.69 -3.77
CA LYS A 172 -14.47 -10.98 -4.18
C LYS A 172 -13.35 -11.95 -4.58
N LEU A 173 -13.11 -12.93 -3.71
CA LEU A 173 -12.12 -13.98 -3.90
C LEU A 173 -12.73 -15.24 -4.53
N PRO A 174 -12.07 -15.86 -5.53
CA PRO A 174 -12.52 -17.13 -6.11
C PRO A 174 -12.35 -18.29 -5.12
N SER A 175 -12.98 -19.43 -5.40
CA SER A 175 -12.97 -20.61 -4.53
C SER A 175 -11.57 -21.23 -4.34
N SER A 176 -10.63 -20.97 -5.24
CA SER A 176 -9.25 -21.45 -5.17
C SER A 176 -8.28 -20.30 -5.42
N ILE A 177 -7.26 -20.19 -4.56
CA ILE A 177 -6.19 -19.20 -4.64
C ILE A 177 -4.87 -19.96 -4.49
N LEU A 178 -3.94 -19.74 -5.41
CA LEU A 178 -2.62 -20.34 -5.42
C LEU A 178 -1.58 -19.33 -5.90
N PHE A 179 -1.13 -18.51 -4.97
CA PHE A 179 -0.06 -17.55 -5.18
C PHE A 179 1.29 -18.15 -4.78
N GLU A 180 1.84 -19.03 -5.63
CA GLU A 180 3.04 -19.82 -5.31
C GLU A 180 4.28 -18.96 -4.98
N SER A 181 4.45 -17.82 -5.67
CA SER A 181 5.63 -16.97 -5.55
C SER A 181 5.38 -15.65 -4.83
N LEU A 182 4.17 -15.43 -4.28
CA LEU A 182 3.82 -14.14 -3.67
C LEU A 182 4.55 -13.97 -2.34
N ARG A 183 5.42 -12.96 -2.27
CA ARG A 183 6.27 -12.64 -1.12
C ARG A 183 5.76 -11.43 -0.35
N ILE A 184 5.16 -10.47 -1.04
CA ILE A 184 4.67 -9.22 -0.43
C ILE A 184 3.20 -9.05 -0.79
N LEU A 185 2.35 -8.97 0.22
CA LEU A 185 0.92 -8.67 0.09
C LEU A 185 0.58 -7.44 0.93
N SER A 186 0.04 -6.40 0.29
CA SER A 186 -0.47 -5.21 0.98
C SER A 186 -1.93 -4.99 0.61
N LEU A 187 -2.78 -4.95 1.62
CA LEU A 187 -4.22 -4.73 1.47
C LEU A 187 -4.62 -3.49 2.25
N VAL A 188 -5.31 -2.58 1.58
CA VAL A 188 -5.68 -1.26 2.11
C VAL A 188 -7.17 -1.02 1.88
N TYR A 189 -7.91 -0.72 2.95
CA TYR A 189 -9.37 -0.51 2.97
C TYR A 189 -10.24 -1.70 2.53
N ILE A 190 -9.68 -2.92 2.51
CA ILE A 190 -10.39 -4.10 1.99
C ILE A 190 -11.46 -4.58 2.96
N THR A 191 -12.67 -4.82 2.43
CA THR A 191 -13.73 -5.50 3.18
C THR A 191 -13.74 -6.99 2.85
N PHE A 192 -13.57 -7.83 3.86
CA PHE A 192 -13.74 -9.28 3.76
C PHE A 192 -15.16 -9.67 4.18
N PRO A 193 -15.91 -10.39 3.32
CA PRO A 193 -17.32 -10.66 3.57
C PRO A 193 -17.57 -11.87 4.49
N ASP A 194 -16.58 -12.75 4.66
CA ASP A 194 -16.72 -13.99 5.40
C ASP A 194 -15.36 -14.62 5.77
N TYR A 195 -15.38 -15.54 6.75
CA TYR A 195 -14.21 -16.28 7.22
C TYR A 195 -13.55 -17.16 6.13
N SER A 196 -14.34 -17.75 5.23
CA SER A 196 -13.80 -18.63 4.19
C SER A 196 -12.94 -17.85 3.19
N SER A 197 -13.27 -16.59 2.94
CA SER A 197 -12.54 -15.68 2.05
C SER A 197 -11.16 -15.36 2.63
N THR A 198 -11.08 -15.04 3.92
CA THR A 198 -9.80 -14.76 4.60
C THR A 198 -8.93 -16.01 4.68
N GLN A 199 -9.51 -17.16 5.06
CA GLN A 199 -8.79 -18.43 5.14
C GLN A 199 -8.23 -18.84 3.77
N ARG A 200 -9.02 -18.72 2.69
CA ARG A 200 -8.56 -19.01 1.32
C ARG A 200 -7.38 -18.13 0.92
N LEU A 201 -7.43 -16.83 1.23
CA LEU A 201 -6.36 -15.91 0.89
C LEU A 201 -5.05 -16.27 1.60
N PHE A 202 -5.07 -16.37 2.93
CA PHE A 202 -3.84 -16.58 3.70
C PHE A 202 -3.26 -17.99 3.53
N SER A 203 -4.10 -19.02 3.36
CA SER A 203 -3.62 -20.38 3.03
C SER A 203 -3.12 -20.52 1.59
N GLY A 204 -3.60 -19.67 0.67
CA GLY A 204 -3.21 -19.66 -0.74
C GLY A 204 -1.87 -18.98 -1.04
N CYS A 205 -1.17 -18.43 -0.03
CA CYS A 205 0.09 -17.68 -0.19
C CYS A 205 1.26 -18.37 0.54
N PRO A 206 1.76 -19.53 0.08
CA PRO A 206 2.76 -20.31 0.80
C PRO A 206 4.13 -19.64 0.95
N SER A 207 4.47 -18.67 0.08
CA SER A 207 5.76 -17.98 0.04
C SER A 207 5.71 -16.57 0.66
N LEU A 208 4.66 -16.23 1.40
CA LEU A 208 4.41 -14.87 1.89
C LEU A 208 5.40 -14.48 3.01
N GLU A 209 6.26 -13.50 2.73
CA GLU A 209 7.29 -12.98 3.62
C GLU A 209 6.87 -11.68 4.34
N GLU A 210 6.10 -10.82 3.67
CA GLU A 210 5.65 -9.54 4.19
C GLU A 210 4.15 -9.36 3.96
N LEU A 211 3.40 -9.10 5.04
CA LEU A 211 1.98 -8.82 5.01
C LEU A 211 1.70 -7.46 5.64
N SER A 212 0.96 -6.61 4.92
CA SER A 212 0.45 -5.33 5.41
C SER A 212 -1.07 -5.30 5.28
N LEU A 213 -1.76 -5.05 6.38
CA LEU A 213 -3.22 -4.88 6.46
C LEU A 213 -3.50 -3.48 6.99
N VAL A 214 -4.09 -2.61 6.17
CA VAL A 214 -4.37 -1.22 6.54
C VAL A 214 -5.87 -0.99 6.41
N ASN A 215 -6.55 -0.64 7.50
CA ASN A 215 -7.99 -0.37 7.55
C ASN A 215 -8.86 -1.45 6.88
N CYS A 216 -8.49 -2.72 7.05
CA CYS A 216 -9.28 -3.83 6.52
C CYS A 216 -10.44 -4.16 7.48
N ASN A 217 -11.62 -4.42 6.93
CA ASN A 217 -12.83 -4.72 7.69
C ASN A 217 -13.20 -6.21 7.57
N TRP A 218 -13.62 -6.81 8.70
CA TRP A 218 -13.96 -8.22 8.84
C TRP A 218 -15.47 -8.39 9.09
N VAL A 219 -16.27 -8.28 8.02
CA VAL A 219 -17.73 -8.28 8.15
C VAL A 219 -18.23 -9.68 8.52
N ASN A 220 -18.92 -9.80 9.66
CA ASN A 220 -19.45 -11.07 10.16
C ASN A 220 -18.40 -12.17 10.35
N VAL A 221 -17.15 -11.80 10.68
CA VAL A 221 -16.07 -12.76 10.92
C VAL A 221 -15.67 -12.73 12.40
N GLU A 222 -15.96 -13.80 13.12
CA GLU A 222 -15.62 -13.90 14.56
C GLU A 222 -14.11 -14.05 14.81
N SER A 223 -13.39 -14.71 13.89
CA SER A 223 -11.95 -14.91 14.02
C SER A 223 -11.27 -15.09 12.67
N VAL A 224 -10.05 -14.58 12.52
CA VAL A 224 -9.18 -14.76 11.34
C VAL A 224 -7.85 -15.34 11.79
N CYS A 225 -7.32 -16.32 11.05
CA CYS A 225 -6.00 -16.88 11.31
C CYS A 225 -5.00 -16.49 10.22
N ILE A 226 -3.97 -15.76 10.61
CA ILE A 226 -2.83 -15.38 9.78
C ILE A 226 -1.69 -16.33 10.11
N SER A 227 -1.42 -17.26 9.19
CA SER A 227 -0.35 -18.25 9.32
C SER A 227 0.34 -18.43 7.97
N SER A 228 1.64 -18.14 7.94
CA SER A 228 2.53 -18.50 6.82
C SER A 228 3.87 -18.95 7.40
N PRO A 229 4.43 -20.07 6.93
CA PRO A 229 5.67 -20.61 7.48
C PRO A 229 6.88 -19.73 7.18
N VAL A 230 6.80 -18.78 6.25
CA VAL A 230 7.93 -17.91 5.87
C VAL A 230 7.67 -16.43 6.15
N LEU A 231 6.58 -16.10 6.84
CA LEU A 231 6.22 -14.72 7.17
C LEU A 231 7.24 -14.12 8.14
N GLN A 232 7.91 -13.06 7.70
CA GLN A 232 8.96 -12.36 8.44
C GLN A 232 8.51 -10.99 8.95
N LYS A 233 7.59 -10.33 8.24
CA LYS A 233 7.08 -9.02 8.64
C LYS A 233 5.55 -8.98 8.57
N LEU A 234 4.95 -8.47 9.62
CA LEU A 234 3.52 -8.21 9.70
C LEU A 234 3.30 -6.78 10.17
N MET A 235 2.55 -6.01 9.38
CA MET A 235 2.09 -4.68 9.72
C MET A 235 0.56 -4.67 9.70
N ILE A 236 -0.01 -4.17 10.79
CA ILE A 236 -1.45 -4.00 10.94
C ILE A 236 -1.69 -2.55 11.33
N THR A 237 -2.51 -1.87 10.54
CA THR A 237 -2.91 -0.49 10.78
C THR A 237 -4.43 -0.40 10.78
N GLU A 238 -5.03 0.16 11.82
CA GLU A 238 -6.49 0.32 11.89
C GLU A 238 -6.90 1.64 12.57
N TRP A 239 -7.68 2.41 11.83
CA TRP A 239 -8.22 3.69 12.27
C TRP A 239 -9.74 3.54 12.37
N ARG A 240 -10.28 3.84 13.55
CA ARG A 240 -11.71 4.08 13.72
C ARG A 240 -12.06 5.33 12.92
N GLU A 241 -12.94 5.21 11.93
CA GLU A 241 -13.49 6.39 11.25
C GLU A 241 -14.26 7.20 12.31
N GLU A 242 -13.95 8.50 12.42
CA GLU A 242 -14.81 9.43 13.14
C GLU A 242 -16.16 9.35 12.44
N ASP A 243 -17.23 9.05 13.17
CA ASP A 243 -18.58 9.24 12.65
C ASP A 243 -18.73 10.75 12.38
N ASP A 244 -18.35 11.18 11.18
CA ASP A 244 -18.69 12.50 10.66
C ASP A 244 -20.22 12.48 10.51
N ASP A 245 -20.91 12.89 11.57
CA ASP A 245 -22.33 13.21 11.58
C ASP A 245 -22.69 14.01 10.31
N LYS A 246 -23.30 13.32 9.33
CA LYS A 246 -24.39 13.76 8.43
C LYS A 246 -24.59 12.79 7.26
N PHE A 247 -25.29 11.70 7.53
CA PHE A 247 -26.31 11.27 6.58
C PHE A 247 -27.65 11.43 7.28
N ASP A 248 -28.50 12.26 6.69
CA ASP A 248 -29.84 12.55 7.16
C ASP A 248 -30.59 11.24 7.43
N GLU A 249 -31.21 11.16 8.61
CA GLU A 249 -32.14 10.11 9.00
C GLU A 249 -33.29 10.02 7.98
N ASP A 250 -33.16 9.25 6.90
CA ASP A 250 -34.32 8.86 6.07
C ASP A 250 -34.10 7.68 5.11
N ASP A 251 -33.01 6.90 5.19
CA ASP A 251 -32.93 5.60 4.51
C ASP A 251 -32.97 4.43 5.50
N ASP A 252 -34.17 3.84 5.57
CA ASP A 252 -34.53 2.61 6.27
C ASP A 252 -33.86 1.38 5.63
N ILE A 253 -32.52 1.34 5.67
CA ILE A 253 -31.71 0.13 5.47
C ILE A 253 -30.93 -0.10 6.77
N GLY A 254 -31.62 -0.67 7.75
CA GLY A 254 -31.05 -1.46 8.84
C GLY A 254 -29.69 -1.01 9.36
N GLY A 255 -29.70 -0.01 10.25
CA GLY A 255 -28.59 0.26 11.15
C GLY A 255 -28.25 -0.99 11.97
N GLN A 256 -27.33 -1.81 11.48
CA GLN A 256 -26.62 -2.81 12.25
C GLN A 256 -25.26 -2.22 12.64
N ASN A 257 -25.31 -1.35 13.64
CA ASN A 257 -24.22 -1.12 14.58
C ASN A 257 -23.93 -2.44 15.31
N VAL A 258 -23.19 -3.33 14.66
CA VAL A 258 -22.44 -4.40 15.30
C VAL A 258 -21.18 -4.64 14.47
N SER A 259 -20.18 -3.76 14.60
CA SER A 259 -18.80 -4.19 14.31
C SER A 259 -18.44 -5.19 15.42
N ASN A 260 -18.80 -6.46 15.24
CA ASN A 260 -18.31 -7.52 16.09
C ASN A 260 -16.78 -7.48 16.02
N CYS A 261 -16.13 -7.25 17.15
CA CYS A 261 -14.67 -7.27 17.25
C CYS A 261 -14.16 -8.62 16.73
N CYS A 262 -13.32 -8.61 15.70
CA CYS A 262 -12.78 -9.83 15.13
C CYS A 262 -11.58 -10.30 15.97
N ASN A 263 -11.47 -11.61 16.22
CA ASN A 263 -10.28 -12.20 16.83
C ASN A 263 -9.23 -12.53 15.75
N VAL A 264 -8.22 -11.68 15.61
CA VAL A 264 -7.09 -11.87 14.69
C VAL A 264 -5.99 -12.69 15.37
N VAL A 265 -5.93 -13.96 15.01
CA VAL A 265 -4.94 -14.93 15.47
C VAL A 265 -3.74 -14.93 14.53
N ILE A 266 -2.55 -14.67 15.07
CA ILE A 266 -1.30 -14.60 14.31
C ILE A 266 -0.36 -15.70 14.80
N VAL A 267 0.05 -16.59 13.89
CA VAL A 267 1.03 -17.64 14.17
C VAL A 267 2.40 -17.18 13.67
N GLY A 268 3.18 -16.58 14.57
CA GLY A 268 4.41 -15.86 14.25
C GLY A 268 5.69 -16.70 14.30
N THR A 269 5.67 -17.98 13.92
CA THR A 269 6.82 -18.90 14.11
C THR A 269 8.15 -18.38 13.53
N ASN A 270 8.11 -17.70 12.37
CA ASN A 270 9.27 -17.09 11.71
C ASN A 270 9.20 -15.56 11.63
N LEU A 271 8.30 -14.95 12.39
CA LEU A 271 8.05 -13.52 12.35
C LEU A 271 9.21 -12.78 13.03
N LYS A 272 9.87 -11.88 12.31
CA LYS A 272 11.01 -11.07 12.81
C LYS A 272 10.60 -9.67 13.21
N SER A 273 9.58 -9.14 12.55
CA SER A 273 9.07 -7.78 12.75
C SER A 273 7.55 -7.82 12.88
N PHE A 274 7.04 -7.22 13.94
CA PHE A 274 5.61 -7.02 14.16
C PHE A 274 5.35 -5.53 14.38
N SER A 275 4.37 -4.96 13.68
CA SER A 275 3.96 -3.58 13.84
C SER A 275 2.45 -3.51 13.95
N TYR A 276 1.99 -2.87 15.02
CA TYR A 276 0.61 -2.49 15.21
C TYR A 276 0.54 -0.96 15.31
N ASP A 277 -0.41 -0.35 14.60
CA ASP A 277 -0.63 1.10 14.55
C ASP A 277 -2.14 1.40 14.47
N GLY A 278 -2.77 1.86 15.55
CA GLY A 278 -4.21 2.11 15.50
C GLY A 278 -4.97 2.24 16.82
N HIS A 279 -6.28 1.96 16.75
CA HIS A 279 -7.27 2.16 17.84
C HIS A 279 -7.79 0.88 18.50
N PHE A 280 -7.21 -0.28 18.20
CA PHE A 280 -7.64 -1.63 18.61
C PHE A 280 -9.10 -1.95 18.29
N CYS A 281 -9.49 -1.74 17.03
CA CYS A 281 -10.82 -2.11 16.53
C CYS A 281 -11.06 -3.64 16.54
N ASN A 282 -9.99 -4.43 16.64
CA ASN A 282 -10.02 -5.88 16.69
C ASN A 282 -9.13 -6.43 17.81
N ASP A 283 -9.34 -7.70 18.16
CA ASP A 283 -8.56 -8.40 19.17
C ASP A 283 -7.40 -9.16 18.53
N TYR A 284 -6.17 -8.93 18.97
CA TYR A 284 -4.97 -9.55 18.41
C TYR A 284 -4.35 -10.58 19.35
N PHE A 285 -4.17 -11.80 18.84
CA PHE A 285 -3.53 -12.89 19.56
C PHE A 285 -2.29 -13.35 18.81
N LEU A 286 -1.12 -13.07 19.37
CA LEU A 286 0.14 -13.46 18.78
C LEU A 286 0.70 -14.70 19.48
N TYR A 287 0.85 -15.80 18.72
CA TYR A 287 1.39 -17.07 19.19
C TYR A 287 2.72 -17.38 18.53
N SER A 288 3.58 -18.14 19.25
CA SER A 288 4.90 -18.56 18.75
C SER A 288 5.82 -17.41 18.30
N SER A 289 5.71 -16.25 18.94
CA SER A 289 6.40 -14.99 18.63
C SER A 289 7.81 -14.86 19.20
N THR A 290 8.42 -15.95 19.66
CA THR A 290 9.78 -15.93 20.22
C THR A 290 10.84 -15.49 19.21
N SER A 291 10.53 -15.54 17.91
CA SER A 291 11.41 -15.08 16.82
C SER A 291 11.30 -13.58 16.53
N VAL A 292 10.34 -12.87 17.11
CA VAL A 292 10.16 -11.43 16.87
C VAL A 292 11.28 -10.65 17.56
N ILE A 293 12.03 -9.88 16.77
CA ILE A 293 13.16 -9.08 17.23
C ILE A 293 12.76 -7.61 17.36
N ASN A 294 11.99 -7.11 16.39
CA ASN A 294 11.52 -5.72 16.36
C ASN A 294 10.01 -5.68 16.51
N ALA A 295 9.52 -4.91 17.47
CA ALA A 295 8.10 -4.66 17.67
C ALA A 295 7.79 -3.16 17.70
N SER A 296 6.66 -2.78 17.13
CA SER A 296 6.08 -1.44 17.25
C SER A 296 4.63 -1.56 17.70
N ILE A 297 4.24 -0.81 18.72
CA ILE A 297 2.86 -0.72 19.20
C ILE A 297 2.50 0.76 19.31
N GLU A 298 1.98 1.30 18.21
CA GLU A 298 1.55 2.69 18.13
C GLU A 298 0.03 2.74 18.37
N VAL A 299 -0.35 3.45 19.43
CA VAL A 299 -1.76 3.69 19.77
C VAL A 299 -2.02 5.18 19.66
N HIS A 300 -3.15 5.51 19.07
CA HIS A 300 -3.61 6.88 18.89
C HIS A 300 -4.82 7.14 19.78
N ALA A 301 -4.84 8.32 20.39
CA ALA A 301 -5.97 8.75 21.20
C ALA A 301 -7.14 9.07 20.27
N LEU A 302 -8.32 8.60 20.66
CA LEU A 302 -9.58 9.10 20.12
C LEU A 302 -9.93 10.39 20.87
N ASP A 303 -10.50 11.38 20.19
CA ASP A 303 -11.00 12.62 20.82
C ASP A 303 -12.25 12.37 21.72
N PHE A 304 -12.67 11.11 21.88
CA PHE A 304 -13.81 10.71 22.70
C PHE A 304 -13.43 10.53 24.18
N SER A 305 -14.24 11.12 25.06
CA SER A 305 -14.12 11.05 26.52
C SER A 305 -14.65 9.73 27.11
N ASP A 306 -14.39 8.60 26.46
CA ASP A 306 -14.95 7.30 26.86
C ASP A 306 -13.97 6.58 27.79
N GLU A 307 -14.10 6.73 29.11
CA GLU A 307 -13.18 6.11 30.09
C GLU A 307 -13.05 4.58 29.91
N ASP A 308 -14.06 3.92 29.35
CA ASP A 308 -14.06 2.49 29.05
C ASP A 308 -13.10 2.11 27.90
N TRP A 309 -12.84 3.01 26.94
CA TRP A 309 -11.94 2.75 25.80
C TRP A 309 -10.50 2.55 26.27
N GLU A 310 -10.05 3.35 27.24
CA GLU A 310 -8.68 3.30 27.74
C GLU A 310 -8.37 1.95 28.42
N SER A 311 -9.35 1.40 29.16
CA SER A 311 -9.21 0.12 29.83
C SER A 311 -9.10 -1.03 28.82
N ASP A 312 -10.01 -1.10 27.85
CA ASP A 312 -10.00 -2.16 26.82
C ASP A 312 -8.72 -2.13 25.98
N VAL A 313 -8.27 -0.94 25.62
CA VAL A 313 -6.99 -0.75 24.92
C VAL A 313 -5.81 -1.11 25.82
N GLY A 314 -5.84 -0.79 27.11
CA GLY A 314 -4.85 -1.23 28.09
C GLY A 314 -4.70 -2.75 28.12
N TYR A 315 -5.81 -3.50 28.12
CA TYR A 315 -5.78 -4.96 28.03
C TYR A 315 -5.20 -5.45 26.69
N SER A 316 -5.54 -4.81 25.57
CA SER A 316 -5.03 -5.18 24.24
C SER A 316 -3.53 -4.94 24.09
N VAL A 317 -3.03 -3.79 24.52
CA VAL A 317 -1.60 -3.49 24.57
C VAL A 317 -0.89 -4.49 25.48
N PHE A 318 -1.43 -4.77 26.66
CA PHE A 318 -0.86 -5.75 27.59
C PHE A 318 -0.75 -7.15 26.99
N LYS A 319 -1.80 -7.63 26.29
CA LYS A 319 -1.78 -8.92 25.58
C LYS A 319 -0.62 -8.99 24.58
N LEU A 320 -0.43 -7.94 23.78
CA LEU A 320 0.66 -7.85 22.81
C LEU A 320 2.03 -7.80 23.50
N LEU A 321 2.21 -6.96 24.52
CA LEU A 321 3.48 -6.88 25.26
C LEU A 321 3.87 -8.24 25.86
N LYS A 322 2.91 -8.98 26.42
CA LYS A 322 3.15 -10.33 26.95
C LYS A 322 3.64 -11.28 25.85
N ALA A 323 3.01 -11.25 24.69
CA ALA A 323 3.42 -12.05 23.53
C ALA A 323 4.79 -11.62 22.95
N LEU A 324 5.15 -10.35 23.09
CA LEU A 324 6.37 -9.74 22.55
C LEU A 324 7.49 -9.59 23.58
N SER A 325 7.46 -10.37 24.66
CA SER A 325 8.44 -10.27 25.76
C SER A 325 9.90 -10.59 25.40
N ASN A 326 10.15 -11.21 24.24
CA ASN A 326 11.49 -11.61 23.80
C ASN A 326 12.20 -10.63 22.84
N VAL A 327 11.57 -9.50 22.51
CA VAL A 327 12.08 -8.54 21.52
C VAL A 327 13.40 -7.88 21.95
N GLU A 328 14.19 -7.44 20.97
CA GLU A 328 15.40 -6.64 21.18
C GLU A 328 15.12 -5.14 21.04
N ARG A 329 14.16 -4.77 20.18
CA ARG A 329 13.71 -3.39 19.99
C ARG A 329 12.19 -3.30 20.14
N LEU A 330 11.75 -2.36 20.95
CA LEU A 330 10.33 -2.07 21.14
C LEU A 330 10.10 -0.57 20.92
N SER A 331 9.24 -0.21 19.97
CA SER A 331 8.61 1.11 19.91
C SER A 331 7.23 1.04 20.54
N ILE A 332 6.89 2.00 21.39
CA ILE A 332 5.58 2.09 22.03
C ILE A 332 5.14 3.55 22.17
N SER A 333 3.88 3.83 21.84
CA SER A 333 3.36 5.18 22.01
C SER A 333 3.08 5.54 23.48
N GLU A 334 3.16 6.83 23.79
CA GLU A 334 2.78 7.36 25.10
C GLU A 334 1.33 6.99 25.45
N ILE A 335 0.43 7.02 24.46
CA ILE A 335 -0.98 6.66 24.66
C ILE A 335 -1.12 5.18 25.05
N ALA A 336 -0.34 4.28 24.45
CA ALA A 336 -0.34 2.87 24.81
C ALA A 336 0.13 2.65 26.26
N LEU A 337 1.13 3.41 26.71
CA LEU A 337 1.62 3.38 28.09
C LEU A 337 0.58 3.92 29.08
N LEU A 338 -0.10 5.02 28.74
CA LEU A 338 -1.17 5.59 29.56
C LEU A 338 -2.37 4.64 29.68
N ALA A 339 -2.75 3.95 28.59
CA ALA A 339 -3.83 2.97 28.62
C ALA A 339 -3.55 1.80 29.60
N ILE A 340 -2.29 1.34 29.67
CA ILE A 340 -1.87 0.35 30.66
C ILE A 340 -1.97 0.91 32.09
N ASP A 341 -1.54 2.16 32.31
CA ASP A 341 -1.61 2.81 33.63
C ASP A 341 -3.04 2.95 34.14
N SER A 342 -3.98 3.28 33.25
CA SER A 342 -5.42 3.31 33.56
C SER A 342 -5.93 1.94 34.02
N THR A 343 -5.25 0.85 33.67
CA THR A 343 -5.57 -0.52 34.11
C THR A 343 -4.58 -1.02 35.17
N ALA A 344 -4.67 -0.45 36.38
CA ALA A 344 -3.74 -0.70 37.49
C ALA A 344 -3.50 -2.18 37.84
N SER A 345 -4.45 -3.07 37.55
CA SER A 345 -4.32 -4.51 37.75
C SER A 345 -3.24 -5.15 36.87
N LEU A 346 -2.91 -4.58 35.71
CA LEU A 346 -1.99 -5.15 34.71
C LEU A 346 -0.52 -4.86 35.01
N LEU A 347 -0.21 -3.75 35.68
CA LEU A 347 1.16 -3.30 35.94
C LEU A 347 2.01 -4.38 36.63
N GLY A 348 1.43 -5.07 37.63
CA GLY A 348 2.12 -6.14 38.36
C GLY A 348 2.37 -7.42 37.55
N TYR A 349 1.76 -7.55 36.36
CA TYR A 349 1.86 -8.73 35.49
C TYR A 349 2.57 -8.44 34.17
N LEU A 350 3.12 -7.23 33.99
CA LEU A 350 3.94 -6.92 32.82
C LEU A 350 5.11 -7.91 32.73
N PRO A 351 5.44 -8.39 31.52
CA PRO A 351 6.46 -9.41 31.36
C PRO A 351 7.87 -8.86 31.65
N LEU A 352 8.80 -9.77 31.88
CA LEU A 352 10.23 -9.45 31.83
C LEU A 352 10.68 -9.39 30.38
N PHE A 353 11.38 -8.32 30.03
CA PHE A 353 11.94 -8.09 28.70
C PHE A 353 13.45 -8.35 28.73
N CYS A 354 13.82 -9.62 28.90
CA CYS A 354 15.21 -10.01 29.14
C CYS A 354 16.18 -9.68 27.99
N ASN A 355 15.66 -9.52 26.76
CA ASN A 355 16.47 -9.25 25.57
C ASN A 355 16.36 -7.81 25.08
N LEU A 356 15.48 -6.98 25.67
CA LEU A 356 15.23 -5.63 25.18
C LEU A 356 16.49 -4.78 25.37
N ALA A 357 17.06 -4.32 24.26
CA ALA A 357 18.25 -3.50 24.20
C ALA A 357 17.92 -2.03 23.86
N GLU A 358 16.85 -1.80 23.11
CA GLU A 358 16.44 -0.49 22.62
C GLU A 358 14.93 -0.29 22.83
N LEU A 359 14.57 0.76 23.57
CA LEU A 359 13.19 1.18 23.79
C LEU A 359 12.98 2.55 23.15
N GLU A 360 12.05 2.64 22.22
CA GLU A 360 11.58 3.89 21.65
C GLU A 360 10.20 4.23 22.23
N VAL A 361 10.06 5.46 22.72
CA VAL A 361 8.78 5.99 23.20
C VAL A 361 8.40 7.18 22.33
N SER A 362 7.30 7.03 21.60
CA SER A 362 6.71 8.05 20.74
C SER A 362 5.63 8.82 21.49
N GLY A 363 5.90 10.10 21.73
CA GLY A 363 4.95 11.05 22.30
C GLY A 363 4.10 11.71 21.21
N ALA A 364 2.84 11.99 21.55
CA ALA A 364 1.97 12.83 20.74
C ALA A 364 2.36 14.33 20.87
N ALA A 365 1.40 15.24 20.71
CA ALA A 365 1.61 16.68 20.77
C ALA A 365 1.96 17.22 22.18
N SER A 366 2.01 16.36 23.22
CA SER A 366 2.36 16.71 24.59
C SER A 366 3.72 16.13 25.03
N PRO A 367 4.39 16.74 26.02
CA PRO A 367 5.61 16.16 26.60
C PRO A 367 5.34 14.80 27.22
N ILE A 368 6.18 13.81 26.86
CA ILE A 368 6.08 12.44 27.37
C ILE A 368 6.13 12.42 28.90
N ARG A 369 5.09 11.86 29.52
CA ARG A 369 5.00 11.73 30.97
C ARG A 369 5.92 10.62 31.50
N LEU A 370 7.14 11.00 31.86
CA LEU A 370 8.13 10.09 32.45
C LEU A 370 7.73 9.52 33.83
N SER A 371 6.65 10.04 34.44
CA SER A 371 6.08 9.51 35.68
C SER A 371 5.09 8.34 35.47
N CYS A 372 4.89 7.91 34.22
CA CYS A 372 4.04 6.77 33.88
C CYS A 372 4.56 5.48 34.54
N GLU A 373 3.71 4.81 35.33
CA GLU A 373 4.12 3.60 36.09
C GLU A 373 4.36 2.41 35.16
N ALA A 374 3.62 2.30 34.05
CA ALA A 374 3.83 1.30 33.01
C ALA A 374 5.22 1.46 32.38
N MET A 375 5.60 2.70 32.06
CA MET A 375 6.94 3.00 31.54
C MET A 375 8.01 2.64 32.57
N LEU A 376 7.87 3.07 33.82
CA LEU A 376 8.80 2.73 34.90
C LEU A 376 8.89 1.21 35.12
N THR A 377 7.78 0.50 34.99
CA THR A 377 7.73 -0.96 35.12
C THR A 377 8.44 -1.66 33.96
N ILE A 378 8.23 -1.22 32.71
CA ILE A 378 8.96 -1.74 31.55
C ILE A 378 10.47 -1.53 31.74
N LEU A 379 10.89 -0.33 32.16
CA LEU A 379 12.31 -0.04 32.44
C LEU A 379 12.89 -0.96 33.52
N ARG A 380 12.15 -1.19 34.62
CA ARG A 380 12.55 -2.13 35.69
C ARG A 380 12.61 -3.58 35.21
N ASN A 381 11.73 -3.96 34.30
CA ASN A 381 11.62 -5.30 33.74
C ASN A 381 12.59 -5.57 32.58
N SER A 382 13.45 -4.60 32.21
CA SER A 382 14.35 -4.66 31.06
C SER A 382 15.83 -4.62 31.49
N PRO A 383 16.39 -5.74 32.01
CA PRO A 383 17.74 -5.75 32.59
C PRO A 383 18.87 -5.50 31.57
N CYS A 384 18.60 -5.71 30.27
CA CYS A 384 19.58 -5.57 29.19
C CYS A 384 19.44 -4.27 28.40
N LEU A 385 18.57 -3.35 28.84
CA LEU A 385 18.27 -2.11 28.13
C LEU A 385 19.51 -1.21 28.06
N GLN A 386 19.88 -0.80 26.85
CA GLN A 386 21.07 0.00 26.57
C GLN A 386 20.70 1.43 26.18
N VAL A 387 19.63 1.58 25.40
CA VAL A 387 19.23 2.87 24.83
C VAL A 387 17.73 3.08 25.00
N VAL A 388 17.37 4.31 25.39
CA VAL A 388 15.99 4.78 25.41
C VAL A 388 15.89 6.02 24.54
N HIS A 389 15.05 5.95 23.52
CA HIS A 389 14.77 7.04 22.59
C HIS A 389 13.40 7.65 22.92
N PHE A 390 13.34 8.99 22.93
CA PHE A 390 12.10 9.73 23.10
C PHE A 390 11.86 10.56 21.84
N HIS A 391 10.82 10.22 21.11
CA HIS A 391 10.42 10.93 19.89
C HIS A 391 9.18 11.75 20.19
N MET A 392 9.24 13.07 19.96
CA MET A 392 8.09 13.94 20.13
C MET A 392 7.64 14.42 18.76
N PHE A 393 6.44 14.03 18.33
CA PHE A 393 5.88 14.54 17.09
C PHE A 393 5.44 16.00 17.29
N VAL A 394 6.25 16.94 16.83
CA VAL A 394 5.80 18.33 16.66
C VAL A 394 4.89 18.35 15.45
N ILE A 395 3.57 18.29 15.66
CA ILE A 395 2.60 18.57 14.60
C ILE A 395 2.79 20.04 14.21
N ASN A 396 3.54 20.29 13.16
CA ASN A 396 3.54 21.58 12.49
C ASN A 396 2.16 21.74 11.84
N ASN A 397 1.23 22.38 12.55
CA ASN A 397 -0.03 22.89 12.03
C ASN A 397 0.22 24.03 11.02
N ALA A 398 0.87 23.72 9.90
CA ALA A 398 1.04 24.60 8.76
C ALA A 398 0.55 23.85 7.52
N GLY A 399 -0.78 23.86 7.30
CA GLY A 399 -1.34 23.18 6.14
C GLY A 399 -2.85 23.06 6.01
N ARG A 400 -3.70 23.52 6.95
CA ARG A 400 -5.11 23.84 6.61
C ARG A 400 -5.15 25.19 5.89
N GLY A 401 -4.61 25.20 4.68
CA GLY A 401 -4.81 26.25 3.68
C GLY A 401 -5.87 25.76 2.71
N LEU A 402 -7.10 26.22 2.92
CA LEU A 402 -8.13 26.25 1.89
C LEU A 402 -7.54 26.77 0.57
N SER A 403 -7.63 25.98 -0.50
CA SER A 403 -7.75 26.54 -1.85
C SER A 403 -8.76 25.71 -2.61
N ALA A 404 -9.92 26.34 -2.83
CA ALA A 404 -10.88 26.00 -3.86
C ALA A 404 -10.25 26.00 -5.26
#